data_AF-A0A8C6X7L0-F1
#
_entry.id   AF-A0A8C6X7L0-F1
#
_cell.length_a   1.000
_cell.length_b   1.000
_cell.length_c   1.000
_cell.angle_alpha   90.00
_cell.angle_beta   90.00
_cell.angle_gamma   90.00
#
_symmetry.space_group_name_H-M   'P 1'
#
loop_
_entity.id
_entity.type
_entity.pdbx_description
1 polymer ?
#
loop_
_entity_poly.entity_id
_entity_poly.type
_entity_poly.pdbx_seq_one_letter_code
_entity_poly.pdbx_strand_id
1 'polypeptide(L)'
;MKCICVGLVFALASQLVDATLSKTDLKKASTKTMEEKIRHSNRTVQERGLVVTDPTAKDIVLEHKSYCATKGWEHSFKGETLGYITPWNSHGYDIAKTFGNKFTTISPVWLQVKRRGKEKFQVTGLHDVDQGWMKEVKRNAKNIKIAPRILFEDWSYHDFETVFGSEDEIEELSNTMIQIMPRVKTSMVLCLKYGIS
;
A
#
# COMPACT_ATOMS: atom_id res chain seq x y z
N MET A 1 -41.89 63.31 -24.74
CA MET A 1 -42.13 62.69 -23.42
C MET A 1 -42.25 61.16 -23.50
N LYS A 2 -41.30 60.47 -24.15
CA LYS A 2 -41.20 59.00 -24.15
C LYS A 2 -39.83 58.48 -23.74
N CYS A 3 -38.82 59.36 -23.63
CA CYS A 3 -37.45 58.98 -23.26
C CYS A 3 -37.15 59.06 -21.76
N ILE A 4 -38.05 59.64 -20.95
CA ILE A 4 -37.83 59.78 -19.49
C ILE A 4 -38.30 58.52 -18.74
N CYS A 5 -39.34 57.85 -19.23
CA CYS A 5 -39.89 56.66 -18.57
C CYS A 5 -39.03 55.39 -18.78
N VAL A 6 -38.24 55.30 -19.86
CA VAL A 6 -37.37 54.13 -20.11
C VAL A 6 -36.12 54.15 -19.21
N GLY A 7 -35.60 55.34 -18.88
CA GLY A 7 -34.47 55.48 -17.96
C GLY A 7 -34.81 55.13 -16.51
N LEU A 8 -36.05 55.40 -16.08
CA LEU A 8 -36.51 55.09 -14.72
C LEU A 8 -36.70 53.58 -14.48
N VAL A 9 -37.05 52.81 -15.51
CA VAL A 9 -37.21 51.34 -15.38
C VAL A 9 -35.84 50.64 -15.31
N PHE A 10 -34.83 51.13 -16.01
CA PHE A 10 -33.46 50.59 -15.92
C PHE A 10 -32.79 50.91 -14.56
N ALA A 11 -33.08 52.06 -13.96
CA ALA A 11 -32.52 52.44 -12.66
C ALA A 11 -33.09 51.65 -11.47
N LEU A 12 -34.34 51.16 -11.56
CA LEU A 12 -34.98 50.35 -10.53
C LEU A 12 -34.57 48.86 -10.60
N ALA A 13 -34.17 48.35 -11.77
CA ALA A 13 -33.71 46.97 -11.92
C ALA A 13 -32.27 46.73 -11.39
N SER A 14 -31.46 47.78 -11.25
CA SER A 14 -30.10 47.69 -10.70
C SER A 14 -30.03 47.56 -9.17
N GLN A 15 -31.15 47.65 -8.45
CA GLN A 15 -31.19 47.56 -6.98
C GLN A 15 -31.60 46.18 -6.44
N LEU A 16 -31.73 45.15 -7.28
CA LEU A 16 -32.13 43.80 -6.87
C LEU A 16 -31.10 42.69 -7.18
N VAL A 17 -29.88 43.07 -7.54
CA VAL A 17 -28.78 42.10 -7.66
C VAL A 17 -27.91 42.20 -6.41
N ASP A 18 -28.36 41.58 -5.33
CA ASP A 18 -27.46 41.15 -4.26
C ASP A 18 -26.66 39.93 -4.77
N ALA A 19 -25.68 40.21 -5.61
CA ALA A 19 -24.57 39.28 -5.81
C ALA A 19 -23.76 39.30 -4.51
N THR A 20 -23.98 38.29 -3.65
CA THR A 20 -23.21 38.11 -2.42
C THR A 20 -21.78 37.69 -2.76
N LEU A 21 -20.98 38.64 -3.23
CA LEU A 21 -19.53 38.50 -3.31
C LEU A 21 -19.01 38.69 -1.89
N SER A 22 -19.14 37.63 -1.09
CA SER A 22 -18.62 37.57 0.27
C SER A 22 -17.16 37.99 0.22
N LYS A 23 -16.83 39.08 0.93
CA LYS A 23 -15.43 39.44 1.16
C LYS A 23 -14.78 38.23 1.81
N THR A 24 -13.89 37.57 1.09
CA THR A 24 -12.98 36.60 1.67
C THR A 24 -12.11 37.39 2.64
N ASP A 25 -12.53 37.42 3.90
CA ASP A 25 -11.60 37.72 4.98
C ASP A 25 -10.43 36.77 4.76
N LEU A 26 -9.26 37.33 4.47
CA LEU A 26 -7.96 36.71 4.71
C LEU A 26 -7.78 36.53 6.22
N LYS A 27 -8.75 35.92 6.90
CA LYS A 27 -8.45 35.06 8.02
C LYS A 27 -7.68 33.92 7.40
N LYS A 28 -6.35 34.06 7.45
CA LYS A 28 -5.41 32.96 7.53
C LYS A 28 -6.12 31.88 8.33
N ALA A 29 -6.72 30.92 7.64
CA ALA A 29 -7.26 29.74 8.27
C ALA A 29 -6.02 29.18 8.95
N SER A 30 -5.93 29.37 10.26
CA SER A 30 -4.92 28.66 11.03
C SER A 30 -5.22 27.22 10.69
N THR A 31 -4.35 26.59 9.90
CA THR A 31 -4.30 25.15 9.79
C THR A 31 -4.29 24.69 11.23
N LYS A 32 -5.44 24.22 11.73
CA LYS A 32 -5.59 23.80 13.11
C LYS A 32 -4.90 22.45 13.14
N THR A 33 -3.58 22.49 13.18
CA THR A 33 -2.72 21.31 13.25
C THR A 33 -3.19 20.54 14.47
N MET A 34 -3.84 19.41 14.22
CA MET A 34 -4.34 18.56 15.29
C MET A 34 -3.14 18.04 16.07
N GLU A 35 -3.28 17.99 17.38
CA GLU A 35 -2.22 17.49 18.26
C GLU A 35 -1.99 16.01 18.01
N GLU A 36 -0.73 15.60 17.89
CA GLU A 36 -0.31 14.22 17.69
C GLU A 36 0.54 13.76 18.89
N LYS A 37 0.30 12.54 19.41
CA LYS A 37 1.20 11.95 20.40
C LYS A 37 2.44 11.38 19.72
N ILE A 38 3.59 11.95 20.07
CA ILE A 38 4.91 11.49 19.59
C ILE A 38 5.42 10.30 20.43
N ARG A 39 5.02 10.22 21.71
CA ARG A 39 5.50 9.18 22.63
C ARG A 39 4.69 7.89 22.51
N HIS A 40 5.38 6.75 22.47
CA HIS A 40 4.75 5.43 22.50
C HIS A 40 4.09 5.13 23.86
N SER A 41 3.07 4.27 23.81
CA SER A 41 2.37 3.80 25.01
C SER A 41 3.02 2.53 25.58
N ASN A 42 2.75 2.26 26.86
CA ASN A 42 3.05 0.98 27.49
C ASN A 42 1.86 -0.01 27.43
N ARG A 43 0.72 0.43 26.89
CA ARG A 43 -0.53 -0.34 26.80
C ARG A 43 -1.02 -0.42 25.37
N THR A 44 -1.66 -1.53 25.01
CA THR A 44 -2.22 -1.71 23.66
C THR A 44 -3.43 -0.80 23.43
N VAL A 45 -3.86 -0.64 22.18
CA VAL A 45 -5.07 0.15 21.85
C VAL A 45 -6.33 -0.48 22.46
N GLN A 46 -6.36 -1.82 22.59
CA GLN A 46 -7.43 -2.57 23.25
C GLN A 46 -7.47 -2.26 24.75
N GLU A 47 -6.32 -2.31 25.44
CA GLU A 47 -6.22 -2.00 26.86
C GLU A 47 -6.54 -0.54 27.18
N ARG A 48 -6.33 0.36 26.21
CA ARG A 48 -6.66 1.79 26.34
C ARG A 48 -8.12 2.12 25.99
N GLY A 49 -8.93 1.13 25.57
CA GLY A 49 -10.32 1.36 25.18
C GLY A 49 -10.45 2.20 23.90
N LEU A 50 -9.45 2.18 23.02
CA LEU A 50 -9.46 2.95 21.75
C LEU A 50 -10.10 2.19 20.59
N VAL A 51 -10.46 0.93 20.79
CA VAL A 51 -11.22 0.13 19.80
C VAL A 51 -12.70 0.34 20.07
N VAL A 52 -13.26 1.37 19.43
CA VAL A 52 -14.65 1.80 19.58
C VAL A 52 -15.37 1.80 18.22
N THR A 53 -16.70 1.76 18.24
CA THR A 53 -17.52 1.75 17.01
C THR A 53 -17.66 3.11 16.34
N ASP A 54 -17.51 4.20 17.09
CA ASP A 54 -17.66 5.57 16.59
C ASP A 54 -16.46 6.45 17.00
N PRO A 55 -15.28 6.29 16.34
CA PRO A 55 -14.08 7.05 16.67
C PRO A 55 -14.12 8.47 16.10
N THR A 56 -13.62 9.44 16.87
CA THR A 56 -13.49 10.81 16.35
C THR A 56 -12.19 10.99 15.55
N ALA A 57 -12.22 11.84 14.51
CA ALA A 57 -11.01 12.16 13.73
C ALA A 57 -9.89 12.74 14.62
N LYS A 58 -10.26 13.52 15.63
CA LYS A 58 -9.32 14.09 16.61
C LYS A 58 -8.57 12.99 17.37
N ASP A 59 -9.28 11.96 17.82
CA ASP A 59 -8.67 10.86 18.58
C ASP A 59 -7.76 10.00 17.70
N ILE A 60 -8.13 9.78 16.43
CA ILE A 60 -7.28 9.05 15.47
C ILE A 60 -5.97 9.81 15.24
N VAL A 61 -6.04 11.11 14.92
CA VAL A 61 -4.83 11.93 14.69
C VAL A 61 -4.01 12.07 15.96
N LEU A 62 -4.65 12.10 17.13
CA LEU A 62 -3.92 12.13 18.40
C LEU A 62 -3.16 10.82 18.67
N GLU A 63 -3.74 9.67 18.36
CA GLU A 63 -3.26 8.37 18.84
C GLU A 63 -2.51 7.51 17.81
N HIS A 64 -2.62 7.79 16.50
CA HIS A 64 -2.16 6.87 15.45
C HIS A 64 -0.67 6.50 15.49
N LYS A 65 0.20 7.39 15.99
CA LYS A 65 1.65 7.14 16.14
C LYS A 65 2.00 6.44 17.46
N SER A 66 1.10 6.48 18.45
CA SER A 66 1.35 5.98 19.80
C SER A 66 1.04 4.48 19.93
N TYR A 67 1.81 3.63 19.25
CA TYR A 67 1.73 2.18 19.44
C TYR A 67 2.29 1.73 20.81
N CYS A 68 2.03 0.47 21.19
CA CYS A 68 2.53 -0.11 22.43
C CYS A 68 3.98 -0.60 22.26
N ALA A 69 4.95 0.07 22.87
CA ALA A 69 6.37 -0.28 22.70
C ALA A 69 6.73 -1.60 23.39
N THR A 70 6.10 -1.91 24.52
CA THR A 70 6.35 -3.12 25.32
C THR A 70 5.78 -4.39 24.71
N LYS A 71 4.71 -4.28 23.91
CA LYS A 71 4.05 -5.40 23.22
C LYS A 71 4.10 -5.29 21.69
N GLY A 72 4.98 -4.43 21.20
CA GLY A 72 5.12 -4.13 19.77
C GLY A 72 5.52 -5.36 18.95
N TRP A 73 6.24 -6.30 19.55
CA TRP A 73 6.66 -7.54 18.89
C TRP A 73 5.66 -8.68 18.97
N GLU A 74 4.63 -8.60 19.83
CA GLU A 74 3.72 -9.72 20.08
C GLU A 74 2.76 -9.93 18.89
N HIS A 75 2.64 -11.18 18.42
CA HIS A 75 1.63 -11.56 17.45
C HIS A 75 0.34 -11.97 18.19
N SER A 76 -0.55 -11.01 18.42
CA SER A 76 -1.80 -11.26 19.16
C SER A 76 -2.86 -12.01 18.34
N PHE A 77 -2.73 -12.00 17.01
CA PHE A 77 -3.60 -12.73 16.11
C PHE A 77 -3.09 -14.18 15.95
N LYS A 78 -4.01 -15.15 15.98
CA LYS A 78 -3.65 -16.58 15.97
C LYS A 78 -3.52 -17.18 14.56
N GLY A 79 -4.02 -16.50 13.53
CA GLY A 79 -3.98 -16.98 12.15
C GLY A 79 -2.72 -16.55 11.38
N GLU A 80 -2.67 -16.92 10.11
CA GLU A 80 -1.61 -16.44 9.21
C GLU A 80 -1.81 -14.98 8.81
N THR A 81 -0.72 -14.23 8.71
CA THR A 81 -0.71 -12.80 8.41
C THR A 81 0.28 -12.51 7.29
N LEU A 82 -0.24 -11.99 6.19
CA LEU A 82 0.54 -11.58 5.02
C LEU A 82 0.66 -10.05 4.97
N GLY A 83 1.89 -9.53 4.89
CA GLY A 83 2.15 -8.11 4.68
C GLY A 83 2.76 -7.82 3.30
N TYR A 84 2.14 -6.95 2.50
CA TYR A 84 2.73 -6.47 1.25
C TYR A 84 3.64 -5.27 1.48
N ILE A 85 4.84 -5.30 0.90
CA ILE A 85 5.82 -4.21 0.99
C ILE A 85 6.08 -3.68 -0.41
N THR A 86 5.98 -2.36 -0.59
CA THR A 86 6.03 -1.72 -1.91
C THR A 86 7.17 -0.71 -1.99
N PRO A 87 7.92 -0.64 -3.11
CA PRO A 87 9.03 0.31 -3.25
C PRO A 87 8.62 1.79 -3.18
N TRP A 88 7.44 2.14 -3.69
CA TRP A 88 6.93 3.52 -3.71
C TRP A 88 6.42 4.01 -2.35
N ASN A 89 6.30 3.12 -1.36
CA ASN A 89 6.00 3.48 0.02
C ASN A 89 7.09 2.91 0.94
N SER A 90 8.21 3.63 1.01
CA SER A 90 9.40 3.25 1.77
C SER A 90 9.12 2.98 3.25
N HIS A 91 8.08 3.63 3.83
CA HIS A 91 7.69 3.41 5.22
C HIS A 91 7.34 1.94 5.51
N GLY A 92 6.86 1.18 4.51
CA GLY A 92 6.60 -0.25 4.65
C GLY A 92 7.84 -1.05 5.05
N TYR A 93 9.03 -0.65 4.58
CA TYR A 93 10.28 -1.32 4.93
C TYR A 93 10.61 -1.15 6.41
N ASP A 94 10.33 0.03 6.99
CA ASP A 94 10.50 0.28 8.42
C ASP A 94 9.48 -0.47 9.26
N ILE A 95 8.23 -0.51 8.82
CA ILE A 95 7.17 -1.30 9.47
C ILE A 95 7.54 -2.78 9.53
N ALA A 96 8.08 -3.35 8.44
CA ALA A 96 8.53 -4.74 8.42
C ALA A 96 9.69 -5.02 9.39
N LYS A 97 10.62 -4.07 9.57
CA LYS A 97 11.72 -4.20 10.52
C LYS A 97 11.26 -4.12 11.97
N THR A 98 10.33 -3.20 12.27
CA THR A 98 9.84 -2.95 13.63
C THR A 98 8.80 -3.98 14.07
N PHE A 99 7.87 -4.33 13.19
CA PHE A 99 6.71 -5.17 13.49
C PHE A 99 6.74 -6.53 12.78
N GLY A 100 7.88 -6.94 12.22
CA GLY A 100 8.00 -8.19 11.47
C GLY A 100 7.48 -9.43 12.22
N ASN A 101 7.62 -9.47 13.56
CA ASN A 101 7.11 -10.57 14.39
C ASN A 101 5.58 -10.70 14.40
N LYS A 102 4.85 -9.67 13.95
CA LYS A 102 3.39 -9.72 13.79
C LYS A 102 2.95 -10.36 12.47
N PHE A 103 3.88 -10.66 11.56
CA PHE A 103 3.60 -11.26 10.26
C PHE A 103 4.12 -12.70 10.21
N THR A 104 3.34 -13.61 9.64
CA THR A 104 3.85 -14.93 9.28
C THR A 104 4.63 -14.88 7.97
N THR A 105 4.15 -14.06 7.02
CA THR A 105 4.76 -13.87 5.70
C THR A 105 4.78 -12.40 5.31
N ILE A 106 5.85 -11.94 4.68
CA ILE A 106 5.89 -10.67 3.96
C ILE A 106 6.15 -10.91 2.48
N SER A 107 5.45 -10.15 1.64
CA SER A 107 5.56 -10.21 0.18
C SER A 107 6.01 -8.87 -0.39
N PRO A 108 7.33 -8.71 -0.62
CA PRO A 108 7.84 -7.56 -1.34
C PRO A 108 7.36 -7.54 -2.79
N VAL A 109 6.95 -6.36 -3.26
CA VAL A 109 6.41 -6.13 -4.59
C VAL A 109 7.51 -5.62 -5.51
N TRP A 110 8.40 -6.53 -5.92
CA TRP A 110 9.56 -6.19 -6.76
C TRP A 110 9.51 -6.80 -8.13
N LEU A 111 9.08 -8.07 -8.23
CA LEU A 111 9.39 -8.88 -9.38
C LEU A 111 8.22 -8.93 -10.36
N GLN A 112 8.58 -8.90 -11.64
CA GLN A 112 7.67 -9.18 -12.74
C GLN A 112 8.32 -10.22 -13.66
N VAL A 113 7.49 -11.03 -14.31
CA VAL A 113 7.88 -11.96 -15.37
C VAL A 113 7.20 -11.55 -16.67
N LYS A 114 7.99 -11.40 -17.72
CA LYS A 114 7.52 -11.10 -19.08
C LYS A 114 7.84 -12.25 -20.00
N ARG A 115 6.93 -12.54 -20.92
CA ARG A 115 7.21 -13.42 -22.06
C ARG A 115 7.81 -12.59 -23.19
N ARG A 116 8.94 -13.03 -23.74
CA ARG A 116 9.67 -12.35 -24.83
C ARG A 116 9.63 -13.13 -26.15
N GLY A 117 9.03 -14.30 -26.12
CA GLY A 117 8.87 -15.22 -27.26
C GLY A 117 8.57 -16.62 -26.75
N LYS A 118 8.50 -17.58 -27.67
CA LYS A 118 8.38 -19.00 -27.34
C LYS A 118 9.57 -19.42 -26.45
N GLU A 119 9.28 -20.06 -25.31
CA GLU A 119 10.26 -20.56 -24.35
C GLU A 119 11.29 -19.48 -23.95
N LYS A 120 10.86 -18.22 -23.86
CA LYS A 120 11.73 -17.09 -23.52
C LYS A 120 11.04 -16.21 -22.49
N PHE A 121 11.45 -16.38 -21.24
CA PHE A 121 10.95 -15.58 -20.12
C PHE A 121 12.03 -14.64 -19.59
N GLN A 122 11.60 -13.49 -19.13
CA GLN A 122 12.49 -12.49 -18.54
C GLN A 122 11.90 -12.03 -17.22
N VAL A 123 12.69 -12.12 -16.15
CA VAL A 123 12.35 -11.51 -14.86
C VAL A 123 12.92 -10.10 -14.80
N THR A 124 12.07 -9.13 -14.45
CA THR A 124 12.43 -7.74 -14.21
C THR A 124 12.26 -7.36 -12.73
N GLY A 125 12.70 -6.15 -12.36
CA GLY A 125 12.58 -5.65 -10.98
C GLY A 125 13.61 -6.20 -9.99
N LEU A 126 14.60 -6.97 -10.46
CA LEU A 126 15.67 -7.51 -9.62
C LEU A 126 16.55 -6.44 -8.95
N HIS A 127 16.56 -5.22 -9.47
CA HIS A 127 17.31 -4.09 -8.90
C HIS A 127 16.68 -3.55 -7.61
N ASP A 128 15.38 -3.79 -7.40
CA ASP A 128 14.66 -3.38 -6.18
C ASP A 128 14.85 -4.38 -5.02
N VAL A 129 15.50 -5.51 -5.28
CA VAL A 129 15.74 -6.56 -4.28
C VAL A 129 16.79 -6.10 -3.27
N ASP A 130 16.33 -5.77 -2.07
CA ASP A 130 17.21 -5.36 -0.97
C ASP A 130 17.55 -6.54 -0.04
N GLN A 131 18.71 -7.17 -0.30
CA GLN A 131 19.24 -8.25 0.53
C GLN A 131 19.62 -7.80 1.94
N GLY A 132 20.00 -6.53 2.13
CA GLY A 132 20.34 -5.99 3.45
C GLY A 132 19.10 -5.89 4.33
N TRP A 133 18.05 -5.29 3.79
CA TRP A 133 16.74 -5.20 4.44
C TRP A 133 16.17 -6.58 4.77
N MET A 134 16.23 -7.54 3.85
CA MET A 134 15.74 -8.90 4.10
C MET A 134 16.46 -9.59 5.27
N LYS A 135 17.78 -9.41 5.38
CA LYS A 135 18.56 -9.92 6.51
C LYS A 135 18.16 -9.24 7.81
N GLU A 136 17.94 -7.93 7.79
CA GLU A 136 17.52 -7.17 8.97
C GLU A 136 16.13 -7.58 9.46
N VAL A 137 15.16 -7.75 8.55
CA VAL A 137 13.82 -8.25 8.89
C VAL A 137 13.90 -9.64 9.50
N LYS A 138 14.66 -10.57 8.90
CA LYS A 138 14.85 -11.93 9.46
C LYS A 138 15.60 -11.93 10.79
N ARG A 139 16.51 -10.98 11.03
CA ARG A 139 17.20 -10.82 12.32
C ARG A 139 16.21 -10.47 13.42
N ASN A 140 15.28 -9.56 13.15
CA ASN A 140 14.30 -9.08 14.12
C ASN A 140 13.12 -10.05 14.26
N ALA A 141 12.76 -10.75 13.19
CA ALA A 141 11.67 -11.72 13.13
C ALA A 141 12.14 -13.07 12.56
N LYS A 142 12.63 -13.94 13.44
CA LYS A 142 13.32 -15.19 13.04
C LYS A 142 12.47 -16.15 12.21
N ASN A 143 11.17 -16.20 12.47
CA ASN A 143 10.26 -17.16 11.85
C ASN A 143 9.51 -16.58 10.63
N ILE A 144 9.77 -15.32 10.25
CA ILE A 144 9.07 -14.67 9.15
C ILE A 144 9.47 -15.29 7.81
N LYS A 145 8.48 -15.62 6.99
CA LYS A 145 8.71 -15.99 5.59
C LYS A 145 8.77 -14.73 4.75
N ILE A 146 9.75 -14.63 3.87
CA ILE A 146 9.76 -13.59 2.83
C ILE A 146 9.39 -14.32 1.54
N ALA A 147 8.40 -13.83 0.81
CA ALA A 147 7.91 -14.44 -0.43
C ALA A 147 7.55 -13.33 -1.43
N PRO A 148 8.52 -12.83 -2.23
CA PRO A 148 8.29 -11.76 -3.18
C PRO A 148 7.15 -12.08 -4.14
N ARG A 149 6.28 -11.09 -4.39
CA ARG A 149 5.22 -11.20 -5.38
C ARG A 149 5.83 -11.26 -6.77
N ILE A 150 5.33 -12.18 -7.59
CA ILE A 150 5.64 -12.26 -9.02
C ILE A 150 4.42 -11.76 -9.79
N LEU A 151 4.61 -10.72 -10.60
CA LEU A 151 3.58 -10.22 -11.51
C LEU A 151 3.84 -10.72 -12.93
N PHE A 152 2.86 -11.33 -13.57
CA PHE A 152 2.91 -11.66 -14.99
C PHE A 152 2.56 -10.39 -15.77
N GLU A 153 3.59 -9.65 -16.20
CA GLU A 153 3.44 -8.33 -16.81
C GLU A 153 3.47 -8.41 -18.34
N ASP A 154 2.53 -7.71 -18.98
CA ASP A 154 2.32 -7.71 -20.44
C ASP A 154 1.87 -9.07 -21.03
N TRP A 155 1.26 -9.95 -20.23
CA TRP A 155 0.73 -11.23 -20.71
C TRP A 155 -0.66 -11.07 -21.31
N SER A 156 -0.85 -11.59 -22.52
CA SER A 156 -2.16 -11.79 -23.13
C SER A 156 -2.78 -13.11 -22.70
N TYR A 157 -4.08 -13.28 -22.99
CA TYR A 157 -4.76 -14.58 -22.81
C TYR A 157 -4.04 -15.71 -23.58
N HIS A 158 -3.60 -15.43 -24.80
CA HIS A 158 -2.90 -16.41 -25.63
C HIS A 158 -1.52 -16.81 -25.05
N ASP A 159 -0.85 -15.90 -24.34
CA ASP A 159 0.39 -16.23 -23.64
C ASP A 159 0.14 -17.23 -22.51
N PHE A 160 -0.91 -17.02 -21.72
CA PHE A 160 -1.30 -17.98 -20.67
C PHE A 160 -1.70 -19.34 -21.26
N GLU A 161 -2.52 -19.34 -22.30
CA GLU A 161 -2.94 -20.57 -22.99
C GLU A 161 -1.74 -21.34 -23.56
N THR A 162 -0.81 -20.65 -24.23
CA THR A 162 0.38 -21.27 -24.81
C THR A 162 1.29 -21.87 -23.74
N VAL A 163 1.54 -21.11 -22.66
CA VAL A 163 2.41 -21.58 -21.57
C VAL A 163 1.77 -22.73 -20.83
N PHE A 164 0.50 -22.62 -20.42
CA PHE A 164 -0.18 -23.69 -19.66
C PHE A 164 -0.58 -24.90 -20.53
N GLY A 165 -0.49 -24.80 -21.86
CA GLY A 165 -0.70 -25.90 -22.79
C GLY A 165 0.57 -26.67 -23.17
N SER A 166 1.75 -26.26 -22.70
CA SER A 166 3.04 -26.83 -23.11
C SER A 166 3.95 -27.10 -21.89
N GLU A 167 4.34 -28.35 -21.71
CA GLU A 167 5.29 -28.75 -20.65
C GLU A 167 6.64 -28.05 -20.81
N ASP A 168 7.15 -27.94 -22.05
CA ASP A 168 8.40 -27.25 -22.37
C ASP A 168 8.36 -25.77 -21.94
N GLU A 169 7.26 -25.05 -22.22
CA GLU A 169 7.10 -23.65 -21.82
C GLU A 169 7.03 -23.50 -20.28
N ILE A 170 6.38 -24.44 -19.58
CA ILE A 170 6.30 -24.43 -18.12
C ILE A 170 7.66 -24.74 -17.49
N GLU A 171 8.40 -25.68 -18.06
CA GLU A 171 9.75 -26.01 -17.62
C GLU A 171 10.66 -24.80 -17.77
N GLU A 172 10.62 -24.11 -18.91
CA GLU A 172 11.47 -22.94 -19.15
C GLU A 172 11.09 -21.73 -18.27
N LEU A 173 9.79 -21.52 -18.04
CA LEU A 173 9.32 -20.55 -17.04
C LEU A 173 9.86 -20.91 -15.65
N SER A 174 9.73 -22.17 -15.25
CA SER A 174 10.19 -22.66 -13.94
C SER A 174 11.70 -22.49 -13.77
N ASN A 175 12.48 -22.83 -14.80
CA ASN A 175 13.93 -22.63 -14.83
C ASN A 175 14.30 -21.17 -14.66
N THR A 176 13.62 -20.26 -15.37
CA THR A 176 13.81 -18.81 -15.22
C THR A 176 13.54 -18.35 -13.78
N MET A 177 12.49 -18.87 -13.15
CA MET A 177 12.15 -18.54 -11.75
C MET A 177 13.16 -19.14 -10.76
N ILE A 178 13.70 -20.33 -11.01
CA ILE A 178 14.73 -20.96 -10.16
C ILE A 178 16.05 -20.17 -10.23
N GLN A 179 16.43 -19.69 -11.41
CA GLN A 179 17.68 -18.92 -11.60
C GLN A 179 17.75 -17.65 -10.75
N ILE A 180 16.60 -17.03 -10.43
CA ILE A 180 16.56 -15.83 -9.57
C ILE A 180 16.53 -16.16 -8.07
N MET A 181 16.25 -17.41 -7.67
CA MET A 181 16.14 -17.81 -6.25
C MET A 181 17.37 -17.46 -5.40
N PRO A 182 18.62 -17.61 -5.86
CA PRO A 182 19.80 -17.23 -5.08
C PRO A 182 19.82 -15.73 -4.73
N ARG A 183 19.21 -14.89 -5.58
CA ARG A 183 19.11 -13.44 -5.38
C ARG A 183 18.00 -13.04 -4.43
N VAL A 184 17.02 -13.90 -4.17
CA VAL A 184 15.93 -13.63 -3.22
C VAL A 184 16.06 -14.44 -1.93
N LYS A 185 16.79 -15.57 -1.87
CA LYS A 185 17.00 -16.37 -0.64
C LYS A 185 15.70 -16.64 0.14
N THR A 186 14.65 -16.95 -0.60
CA THR A 186 13.28 -17.16 -0.09
C THR A 186 12.68 -18.45 -0.60
N SER A 187 11.71 -18.99 0.14
CA SER A 187 10.74 -19.94 -0.39
C SER A 187 9.86 -19.19 -1.40
N MET A 188 10.14 -19.33 -2.69
CA MET A 188 9.28 -18.81 -3.74
C MET A 188 8.08 -19.75 -3.87
N VAL A 189 6.89 -19.27 -3.54
CA VAL A 189 5.65 -20.03 -3.80
C VAL A 189 5.24 -19.71 -5.22
N LEU A 190 5.73 -20.51 -6.18
CA LEU A 190 5.14 -20.53 -7.51
C LEU A 190 3.87 -21.38 -7.40
N CYS A 191 2.72 -20.72 -7.32
CA CYS A 191 1.43 -21.41 -7.35
C CYS A 191 1.13 -21.81 -8.80
N LEU A 192 1.86 -22.80 -9.34
CA LEU A 192 1.47 -23.53 -10.54
C LEU A 192 0.85 -24.85 -10.09
N LYS A 193 -0.31 -24.77 -9.44
CA LYS A 193 -1.10 -25.97 -9.17
C LYS A 193 -2.23 -26.01 -10.18
N TYR A 194 -2.05 -26.84 -11.21
CA TYR A 194 -3.11 -27.29 -12.09
C TYR A 194 -4.32 -27.74 -11.26
N GLY A 195 -5.46 -27.12 -11.54
CA GLY A 195 -6.77 -27.53 -11.08
C GLY A 195 -7.70 -27.66 -12.28
N ILE A 196 -7.41 -28.63 -13.15
CA ILE A 196 -8.43 -29.20 -14.03
C ILE A 196 -8.97 -30.42 -13.28
N SER A 197 -10.17 -30.27 -12.72
CA SER A 197 -11.16 -31.32 -12.55
C SER A 197 -12.54 -30.71 -12.66
#